data_AF-A0A1S9ZWS6-F1
#
_entry.id   AF-A0A1S9ZWS6-F1
#
_cell.length_a   1.000
_cell.length_b   1.000
_cell.length_c   1.000
_cell.angle_alpha   90.00
_cell.angle_beta   90.00
_cell.angle_gamma   90.00
#
_symmetry.space_group_name_H-M   'P 1'
#
loop_
_entity.id
_entity.type
_entity.pdbx_description
1 polymer ?
#
loop_
_entity_poly.entity_id
_entity_poly.type
_entity_poly.pdbx_seq_one_letter_code
_entity_poly.pdbx_strand_id
1 'polypeptide(L)'
;MTKTTKQKQSKKLYHQKVQEFFEQHNQTIDYALFIRADVFDDSTIKTITQSCKMNVNYQWDGVDRFPEILDKMQYFDKCYVFDQQDIIKYPNHGFILSNNFYFEKSDGQNNQTAYFIGAHIADRIPTILEFLKVANRIDLPTDFYITHADKKRGLY
;
A
#
# COMPACT_ATOMS: atom_id res chain seq x y z
N MET A 1 23.96 -1.89 11.34
CA MET A 1 23.13 -2.97 10.75
C MET A 1 22.59 -2.50 9.41
N THR A 2 22.92 -3.20 8.33
CA THR A 2 22.42 -2.90 6.97
C THR A 2 20.92 -3.18 6.87
N LYS A 3 20.19 -2.39 6.06
CA LYS A 3 18.72 -2.48 5.89
C LYS A 3 18.22 -3.91 5.66
N THR A 4 19.00 -4.70 4.91
CA THR A 4 18.73 -6.10 4.58
C THR A 4 18.62 -7.02 5.81
N THR A 5 19.40 -6.79 6.87
CA THR A 5 19.37 -7.62 8.08
C THR A 5 18.09 -7.40 8.88
N LYS A 6 17.64 -6.14 9.02
CA LYS A 6 16.40 -5.81 9.73
C LYS A 6 15.17 -6.37 9.02
N GLN A 7 15.11 -6.21 7.70
CA GLN A 7 13.98 -6.72 6.91
C GLN A 7 13.88 -8.24 6.98
N LYS A 8 15.02 -8.96 6.93
CA LYS A 8 15.07 -10.41 7.10
C LYS A 8 14.61 -10.85 8.50
N GLN A 9 15.00 -10.11 9.54
CA GLN A 9 14.55 -10.38 10.92
C GLN A 9 13.04 -10.16 11.07
N SER A 10 12.49 -9.09 10.50
CA SER A 10 11.05 -8.82 10.52
C SER A 10 10.25 -9.93 9.84
N LYS A 11 10.66 -10.38 8.65
CA LYS A 11 9.99 -11.49 7.94
C LYS A 11 9.96 -12.77 8.77
N LYS A 12 11.09 -13.16 9.38
CA LYS A 12 11.17 -14.33 10.27
C LYS A 12 10.22 -14.20 11.46
N LEU A 13 10.13 -13.01 12.06
CA LEU A 13 9.23 -12.77 13.18
C LEU A 13 7.75 -12.87 12.78
N TYR A 14 7.37 -12.37 11.60
CA TYR A 14 6.01 -12.52 11.08
C TYR A 14 5.66 -13.98 10.86
N HIS A 15 6.56 -14.74 10.22
CA HIS A 15 6.35 -16.17 9.99
C HIS A 15 6.10 -16.92 11.31
N GLN A 16 6.94 -16.67 12.33
CA GLN A 16 6.79 -17.30 13.64
C GLN A 16 5.43 -16.98 14.28
N LYS A 17 5.01 -15.72 14.26
CA LYS A 17 3.71 -15.31 14.82
C LYS A 17 2.53 -15.98 14.12
N VAL A 18 2.64 -16.17 12.81
CA VAL A 18 1.62 -16.86 12.01
C VAL A 18 1.55 -18.35 12.41
N GLN A 19 2.70 -19.02 12.55
CA GLN A 19 2.74 -20.41 13.03
C GLN A 19 2.09 -20.54 14.41
N GLU A 20 2.53 -19.71 15.38
CA GLU A 20 1.99 -19.71 16.74
C GLU A 20 0.47 -19.48 16.77
N PHE A 21 -0.03 -18.59 15.92
CA PHE A 21 -1.46 -18.34 15.80
C PHE A 21 -2.23 -19.60 15.37
N PHE A 22 -1.77 -20.31 14.33
CA PHE A 22 -2.43 -21.52 13.87
C PHE A 22 -2.27 -22.70 14.82
N GLU A 23 -1.14 -22.83 15.50
CA GLU A 23 -0.95 -23.83 16.56
C GLU A 23 -1.95 -23.65 17.71
N GLN A 24 -2.26 -22.40 18.06
CA GLN A 24 -3.21 -22.06 19.13
C GLN A 24 -4.67 -22.16 18.68
N HIS A 25 -4.94 -21.99 17.39
CA HIS A 25 -6.29 -21.92 16.83
C HIS A 25 -6.49 -23.05 15.82
N ASN A 26 -6.84 -24.23 16.33
CA ASN A 26 -7.12 -25.42 15.52
C ASN A 26 -8.53 -25.37 14.89
N GLN A 27 -8.85 -24.27 14.21
CA GLN A 27 -10.15 -23.99 13.60
C GLN A 27 -9.97 -23.61 12.15
N THR A 28 -10.92 -23.98 11.30
CA THR A 28 -10.95 -23.51 9.92
C THR A 28 -11.31 -22.03 9.88
N ILE A 29 -10.49 -21.22 9.22
CA ILE A 29 -10.73 -19.79 9.04
C ILE A 29 -11.47 -19.58 7.72
N ASP A 30 -12.52 -18.78 7.74
CA ASP A 30 -13.31 -18.54 6.52
C ASP A 30 -12.60 -17.56 5.56
N TYR A 31 -11.92 -16.54 6.09
CA TYR A 31 -11.33 -15.46 5.30
C TYR A 31 -9.95 -15.06 5.81
N ALA A 32 -9.00 -14.86 4.88
CA ALA A 32 -7.76 -14.14 5.10
C ALA A 32 -7.71 -12.87 4.26
N LEU A 33 -7.41 -11.74 4.89
CA LEU A 33 -7.17 -10.46 4.22
C LEU A 33 -5.71 -10.06 4.39
N PHE A 34 -5.03 -9.89 3.27
CA PHE A 34 -3.67 -9.38 3.21
C PHE A 34 -3.72 -7.93 2.75
N ILE A 35 -3.00 -7.07 3.46
CA ILE A 35 -2.70 -5.72 3.01
C ILE A 35 -1.23 -5.73 2.63
N ARG A 36 -0.92 -5.47 1.35
CA ARG A 36 0.45 -5.53 0.80
C ARG A 36 1.07 -6.93 0.92
N ALA A 37 0.49 -7.95 0.28
CA ALA A 37 1.05 -9.31 0.31
C ALA A 37 2.51 -9.40 -0.23
N ASP A 38 2.95 -8.43 -1.03
CA ASP A 38 4.33 -8.32 -1.53
C ASP A 38 5.39 -8.27 -0.41
N VAL A 39 5.04 -7.80 0.80
CA VAL A 39 6.02 -7.66 1.90
C VAL A 39 6.32 -8.97 2.61
N PHE A 40 5.42 -9.95 2.54
CA PHE A 40 5.57 -11.26 3.19
C PHE A 40 6.44 -12.19 2.33
N ASP A 41 7.04 -13.21 2.94
CA ASP A 41 7.64 -14.29 2.18
C ASP A 41 6.57 -15.35 1.81
N ASP A 42 6.85 -16.14 0.78
CA ASP A 42 5.92 -17.13 0.24
C ASP A 42 5.53 -18.19 1.27
N SER A 43 6.44 -18.54 2.19
CA SER A 43 6.15 -19.54 3.22
C SER A 43 5.08 -19.02 4.19
N THR A 44 5.16 -17.75 4.57
CA THR A 44 4.15 -17.08 5.40
C THR A 44 2.81 -17.00 4.68
N ILE A 45 2.79 -16.58 3.40
CA ILE A 45 1.56 -16.50 2.60
C ILE A 45 0.92 -17.89 2.51
N LYS A 46 1.70 -18.89 2.12
CA LYS A 46 1.22 -20.26 1.95
C LYS A 46 0.64 -20.86 3.23
N THR A 47 1.28 -20.66 4.38
CA THR A 47 0.76 -21.14 5.68
C THR A 47 -0.63 -20.58 5.97
N ILE A 48 -0.84 -19.29 5.71
CA ILE A 48 -2.13 -18.64 5.93
C ILE A 48 -3.15 -19.15 4.91
N THR A 49 -2.81 -19.12 3.62
CA THR A 49 -3.79 -19.39 2.56
C THR A 49 -4.23 -20.85 2.49
N GLN A 50 -3.39 -21.78 2.92
CA GLN A 50 -3.76 -23.20 3.05
C GLN A 50 -4.73 -23.46 4.20
N SER A 51 -4.80 -22.55 5.18
CA SER A 51 -5.63 -22.69 6.38
C SER A 51 -6.95 -21.92 6.29
N CYS A 52 -7.18 -21.20 5.18
CA CYS A 52 -8.32 -20.32 4.98
C CYS A 52 -9.12 -20.70 3.73
N LYS A 53 -10.46 -20.55 3.78
CA LYS A 53 -11.34 -20.88 2.64
C LYS A 53 -11.32 -19.83 1.53
N MET A 54 -11.10 -18.56 1.86
CA MET A 54 -11.07 -17.44 0.94
C MET A 54 -9.90 -16.52 1.27
N ASN A 55 -9.08 -16.21 0.27
CA ASN A 55 -7.83 -15.50 0.40
C ASN A 55 -7.85 -14.25 -0.47
N VAL A 56 -7.81 -13.09 0.17
CA VAL A 56 -7.90 -11.80 -0.49
C VAL A 56 -6.64 -10.99 -0.23
N ASN A 57 -5.99 -10.53 -1.30
CA ASN A 57 -4.99 -9.48 -1.20
C ASN A 57 -5.58 -8.13 -1.58
N TYR A 58 -5.28 -7.11 -0.79
CA TYR A 58 -5.45 -5.71 -1.13
C TYR A 58 -4.07 -5.06 -1.29
N GLN A 59 -3.70 -4.81 -2.54
CA GLN A 59 -2.45 -4.16 -2.91
C GLN A 59 -2.61 -2.65 -2.77
N TRP A 60 -2.35 -2.18 -1.55
CA TRP A 60 -2.60 -0.79 -1.15
C TRP A 60 -1.70 0.24 -1.86
N ASP A 61 -0.47 -0.13 -2.21
CA ASP A 61 0.40 0.71 -3.04
C ASP A 61 0.35 0.26 -4.50
N GLY A 62 0.64 1.18 -5.43
CA GLY A 62 0.61 0.87 -6.86
C GLY A 62 1.56 -0.27 -7.24
N VAL A 63 1.13 -1.11 -8.17
CA VAL A 63 1.84 -2.35 -8.56
C VAL A 63 3.22 -2.04 -9.14
N ASP A 64 3.37 -0.98 -9.94
CA ASP A 64 4.67 -0.56 -10.48
C ASP A 64 5.72 -0.27 -9.39
N ARG A 65 5.26 0.17 -8.21
CA ARG A 65 6.15 0.48 -7.08
C ARG A 65 6.60 -0.78 -6.34
N PHE A 66 5.75 -1.82 -6.33
CA PHE A 66 5.97 -3.08 -5.63
C PHE A 66 5.54 -4.26 -6.52
N PRO A 67 6.27 -4.54 -7.61
CA PRO A 67 5.88 -5.53 -8.60
C PRO A 67 5.93 -6.97 -8.08
N GLU A 68 6.55 -7.21 -6.92
CA GLU A 68 6.67 -8.54 -6.31
C GLU A 68 5.31 -9.18 -5.97
N ILE A 69 4.22 -8.39 -5.97
CA ILE A 69 2.87 -8.97 -5.86
C ILE A 69 2.51 -9.85 -7.05
N LEU A 70 3.02 -9.53 -8.26
CA LEU A 70 2.70 -10.26 -9.50
C LEU A 70 3.11 -11.73 -9.39
N ASP A 71 4.25 -12.01 -8.76
CA ASP A 71 4.78 -13.36 -8.54
C ASP A 71 4.02 -14.14 -7.46
N LYS A 72 3.08 -13.50 -6.75
CA LYS A 72 2.37 -14.06 -5.59
C LYS A 72 0.88 -14.19 -5.83
N MET A 73 0.36 -13.73 -6.96
CA MET A 73 -1.08 -13.68 -7.21
C MET A 73 -1.73 -15.05 -7.17
N GLN A 74 -1.00 -16.13 -7.48
CA GLN A 74 -1.53 -17.49 -7.43
C GLN A 74 -1.98 -17.95 -6.04
N TYR A 75 -1.61 -17.24 -4.97
CA TYR A 75 -2.02 -17.58 -3.61
C TYR A 75 -3.38 -17.01 -3.21
N PHE A 76 -3.97 -16.15 -4.04
CA PHE A 76 -5.17 -15.40 -3.68
C PHE A 76 -6.33 -15.70 -4.64
N ASP A 77 -7.53 -15.79 -4.07
CA ASP A 77 -8.77 -15.87 -4.83
C ASP A 77 -9.12 -14.51 -5.44
N LYS A 78 -8.75 -13.41 -4.76
CA LYS A 78 -8.97 -12.04 -5.21
C LYS A 78 -7.78 -11.14 -4.91
N CYS A 79 -7.41 -10.32 -5.88
CA CYS A 79 -6.40 -9.28 -5.73
C CYS A 79 -7.00 -7.93 -6.07
N TYR A 80 -7.09 -7.05 -5.08
CA TYR A 80 -7.62 -5.70 -5.23
C TYR A 80 -6.50 -4.67 -5.35
N VAL A 81 -6.70 -3.66 -6.20
CA VAL A 81 -5.80 -2.51 -6.40
C VAL A 81 -6.63 -1.23 -6.32
N PHE A 82 -6.01 -0.11 -5.95
CA PHE A 82 -6.70 1.19 -5.91
C PHE A 82 -6.48 2.04 -7.15
N ASP A 83 -5.36 1.85 -7.86
CA ASP A 83 -5.06 2.60 -9.07
C ASP A 83 -5.64 1.85 -10.28
N GLN A 84 -6.55 2.50 -10.99
CA GLN A 84 -7.11 1.95 -12.22
C GLN A 84 -6.02 1.67 -13.29
N GLN A 85 -4.90 2.40 -13.24
CA GLN A 85 -3.79 2.17 -14.15
C GLN A 85 -3.13 0.80 -13.94
N ASP A 86 -3.16 0.24 -12.73
CA ASP A 86 -2.62 -1.11 -12.49
C ASP A 86 -3.47 -2.15 -13.25
N ILE A 87 -4.79 -1.98 -13.31
CA ILE A 87 -5.67 -2.87 -14.10
C ILE A 87 -5.36 -2.76 -15.60
N ILE A 88 -5.16 -1.53 -16.09
CA ILE A 88 -4.89 -1.27 -17.51
C ILE A 88 -3.52 -1.82 -17.93
N LYS A 89 -2.49 -1.64 -17.09
CA LYS A 89 -1.13 -2.11 -17.37
C LYS A 89 -0.97 -3.61 -17.23
N TYR A 90 -1.73 -4.23 -16.33
CA TYR A 90 -1.66 -5.66 -16.02
C TYR A 90 -2.98 -6.39 -16.34
N PRO A 91 -3.47 -6.35 -17.59
CA PRO A 91 -4.81 -6.81 -17.94
C PRO A 91 -5.03 -8.31 -17.71
N ASN A 92 -3.96 -9.10 -17.75
CA ASN A 92 -4.01 -10.56 -17.58
C ASN A 92 -3.95 -11.02 -16.11
N HIS A 93 -3.82 -10.10 -15.15
CA HIS A 93 -3.64 -10.43 -13.75
C HIS A 93 -4.96 -10.43 -12.95
N GLY A 94 -6.08 -10.02 -13.57
CA GLY A 94 -7.40 -10.12 -12.94
C GLY A 94 -7.58 -9.22 -11.71
N PHE A 95 -6.85 -8.11 -11.65
CA PHE A 95 -6.99 -7.14 -10.56
C PHE A 95 -8.41 -6.56 -10.50
N ILE A 96 -8.89 -6.34 -9.27
CA ILE A 96 -10.21 -5.76 -9.00
C ILE A 96 -10.03 -4.37 -8.39
N LEU A 97 -10.73 -3.37 -8.91
CA LEU A 97 -10.64 -2.00 -8.38
C LEU A 97 -11.29 -1.91 -6.99
N SER A 98 -10.62 -1.26 -6.04
CA SER A 98 -11.17 -0.89 -4.73
C SER A 98 -10.60 0.44 -4.25
N ASN A 99 -11.36 1.22 -3.50
CA ASN A 99 -10.88 2.48 -2.95
C ASN A 99 -9.86 2.26 -1.82
N ASN A 100 -8.88 3.15 -1.73
CA ASN A 100 -7.86 3.17 -0.67
C ASN A 100 -8.21 4.02 0.54
N PHE A 101 -9.17 4.94 0.39
CA PHE A 101 -9.64 5.80 1.45
C PHE A 101 -11.16 5.85 1.44
N TYR A 102 -11.74 5.97 2.64
CA TYR A 102 -13.12 6.33 2.84
C TYR A 102 -13.13 7.67 3.57
N PHE A 103 -13.82 8.65 3.00
CA PHE A 103 -14.05 9.93 3.63
C PHE A 103 -15.55 10.07 3.87
N GLU A 104 -15.93 10.27 5.12
CA GLU A 104 -17.29 10.73 5.41
C GLU A 104 -17.48 12.11 4.81
N LYS A 105 -18.70 12.38 4.33
CA LYS A 105 -19.05 13.72 3.89
C LYS A 105 -18.96 14.65 5.10
N SER A 106 -18.00 15.56 5.09
CA SER A 106 -17.89 16.57 6.14
C SER A 106 -18.85 17.72 5.84
N ASP A 107 -19.51 18.23 6.88
CA ASP A 107 -20.27 19.49 6.83
C ASP A 107 -19.33 20.71 6.97
N GLY A 108 -18.03 20.50 6.84
CA GLY A 108 -17.01 21.54 6.99
C GLY A 108 -17.13 22.60 5.90
N GLN A 109 -16.77 23.85 6.26
CA GLN A 109 -16.65 24.90 5.27
C GLN A 109 -15.52 24.55 4.28
N ASN A 110 -15.85 24.57 3.00
CA ASN A 110 -14.86 24.45 1.94
C ASN A 110 -14.28 25.86 1.67
N ASN A 111 -13.05 26.07 2.12
CA ASN A 111 -12.36 27.36 2.02
C ASN A 111 -11.78 27.62 0.61
N GLN A 112 -12.03 26.71 -0.35
CA GLN A 112 -11.52 26.73 -1.72
C GLN A 112 -9.99 26.80 -1.83
N THR A 113 -9.28 26.36 -0.79
CA THR A 113 -7.81 26.27 -0.77
C THR A 113 -7.36 24.86 -1.15
N ALA A 114 -6.42 24.76 -2.09
CA ALA A 114 -5.72 23.51 -2.36
C ALA A 114 -4.68 23.23 -1.27
N TYR A 115 -4.93 22.22 -0.44
CA TYR A 115 -4.02 21.80 0.62
C TYR A 115 -3.15 20.63 0.17
N PHE A 116 -1.85 20.67 0.48
CA PHE A 116 -0.93 19.57 0.22
C PHE A 116 0.04 19.39 1.39
N ILE A 117 0.19 18.15 1.85
CA ILE A 117 1.25 17.76 2.78
C ILE A 117 2.05 16.62 2.17
N GLY A 118 3.37 16.74 2.17
CA GLY A 118 4.23 15.75 1.54
C GLY A 118 5.66 15.75 2.06
N ALA A 119 6.41 14.74 1.66
CA ALA A 119 7.86 14.70 1.85
C ALA A 119 8.58 15.26 0.61
N HIS A 120 9.77 15.82 0.82
CA HIS A 120 10.65 16.27 -0.27
C HIS A 120 11.18 15.05 -1.04
N ILE A 121 10.56 14.77 -2.19
CA ILE A 121 10.95 13.73 -3.14
C ILE A 121 11.35 14.44 -4.43
N ALA A 122 12.63 14.35 -4.81
CA ALA A 122 13.20 15.11 -5.92
C ALA A 122 12.39 14.96 -7.22
N ASP A 123 11.98 13.73 -7.55
CA ASP A 123 11.22 13.41 -8.77
C ASP A 123 9.84 14.07 -8.82
N ARG A 124 9.29 14.49 -7.67
CA ARG A 124 7.99 15.15 -7.58
C ARG A 124 8.08 16.67 -7.68
N ILE A 125 9.27 17.25 -7.49
CA ILE A 125 9.45 18.71 -7.49
C ILE A 125 9.02 19.36 -8.80
N PRO A 126 9.37 18.85 -9.99
CA PRO A 126 8.94 19.47 -11.24
C PRO A 126 7.40 19.57 -11.35
N THR A 127 6.70 18.49 -11.02
CA THR A 127 5.22 18.43 -11.05
C THR A 127 4.59 19.38 -10.02
N ILE A 128 5.13 19.44 -8.81
CA ILE A 128 4.65 20.38 -7.78
C ILE A 128 4.83 21.83 -8.26
N LEU A 129 5.98 22.17 -8.83
CA LEU A 129 6.24 23.52 -9.34
C LEU A 129 5.33 23.86 -10.53
N GLU A 130 5.05 22.89 -11.41
CA GLU A 130 4.10 23.07 -12.50
C GLU A 130 2.67 23.31 -11.98
N PHE A 131 2.23 22.52 -11.01
CA PHE A 131 0.94 22.72 -10.35
C PHE A 131 0.83 24.12 -9.73
N LEU A 132 1.83 24.56 -8.95
CA LEU A 132 1.83 25.87 -8.31
C LEU A 132 1.83 27.01 -9.34
N LYS A 133 2.52 26.86 -10.47
CA LYS A 133 2.46 27.83 -11.57
C LYS A 133 1.06 27.96 -12.15
N VAL A 134 0.33 26.85 -12.30
CA VAL A 134 -1.05 26.87 -12.80
C VAL A 134 -1.98 27.45 -11.74
N ALA A 135 -1.88 27.00 -10.48
CA ALA A 135 -2.68 27.49 -9.36
C ALA A 135 -2.58 29.02 -9.20
N ASN A 136 -1.36 29.58 -9.25
CA ASN A 136 -1.15 31.02 -9.21
C ASN A 136 -1.77 31.75 -10.40
N ARG A 137 -1.83 31.13 -11.58
CA ARG A 137 -2.39 31.76 -12.79
C ARG A 137 -3.91 31.85 -12.77
N ILE A 138 -4.56 30.99 -11.97
CA ILE A 138 -6.02 30.94 -11.81
C ILE A 138 -6.47 31.47 -10.44
N ASP A 139 -5.57 32.13 -9.72
CA ASP A 139 -5.80 32.68 -8.37
C ASP A 139 -6.34 31.64 -7.36
N LEU A 140 -5.94 30.36 -7.49
CA LEU A 140 -6.30 29.31 -6.55
C LEU A 140 -5.40 29.39 -5.31
N PRO A 141 -5.94 29.65 -4.11
CA PRO A 141 -5.13 29.64 -2.89
C PRO A 141 -4.53 28.26 -2.64
N THR A 142 -3.25 28.21 -2.26
CA THR A 142 -2.54 26.97 -1.96
C THR A 142 -1.96 26.99 -0.56
N ASP A 143 -2.06 25.89 0.17
CA ASP A 143 -1.45 25.69 1.49
C ASP A 143 -0.62 24.40 1.49
N PHE A 144 0.67 24.52 1.17
CA PHE A 144 1.56 23.41 0.83
C PHE A 144 2.65 23.25 1.89
N TYR A 145 2.65 22.12 2.61
CA TYR A 145 3.65 21.74 3.59
C TYR A 145 4.53 20.62 3.05
N ILE A 146 5.77 20.94 2.67
CA ILE A 146 6.76 19.96 2.21
C ILE A 146 7.81 19.75 3.30
N THR A 147 7.80 18.58 3.89
CA THR A 147 8.74 18.19 4.94
C THR A 147 9.98 17.55 4.33
N HIS A 148 11.16 17.90 4.83
CA HIS A 148 12.37 17.14 4.51
C HIS A 148 12.46 15.96 5.49
N ALA A 149 12.48 14.73 4.99
CA ALA A 149 12.70 13.57 5.83
C ALA A 149 14.15 13.63 6.35
N ASP A 150 14.32 14.05 7.60
CA ASP A 150 15.60 13.97 8.28
C ASP A 150 16.01 12.48 8.31
N LYS A 151 17.18 12.14 7.77
CA LYS A 151 17.67 10.76 7.55
C LYS A 151 17.73 9.89 8.83
N LYS A 152 17.38 10.45 9.99
CA LYS A 152 17.39 9.79 11.31
C LYS A 152 16.12 9.04 11.68
N ARG A 153 15.00 9.15 10.95
CA ARG A 153 13.82 8.30 11.20
C ARG A 153 13.58 7.36 10.03
N GLY A 154 14.27 6.22 10.09
CA GLY A 154 13.83 5.04 9.36
C GLY A 154 12.49 4.60 9.93
N LEU A 155 11.42 4.83 9.18
CA LEU A 155 10.12 4.20 9.41
C LEU A 155 9.56 3.76 8.05
N TYR A 156 9.28 2.45 8.04
CA TYR A 156 8.68 1.59 7.01
C TYR A 156 9.61 1.17 5.87
#